data_AF-B9XHT7-F1
#
_entry.id   AF-B9XHT7-F1
#
_cell.length_a   1.000
_cell.length_b   1.000
_cell.length_c   1.000
_cell.angle_alpha   90.00
_cell.angle_beta   90.00
_cell.angle_gamma   90.00
#
_symmetry.space_group_name_H-M   'P 1'
#
loop_
_entity.id
_entity.type
_entity.pdbx_description
1 polymer ?
#
loop_
_entity_poly.entity_id
_entity_poly.type
_entity_poly.pdbx_seq_one_letter_code
_entity_poly.pdbx_strand_id
1 'polypeptide(L)'
;MKHITIILLLLAAASLEALADGIPFRSFRTSRVSVPATVLALTKEQMSSLTTSNRFITLTADQRTRLQRDVSFVPERLEVYPLEWAQDTCTCEILNLGIRYTKTKIEVPHGLLGRTLQDRKFWQR
;
A
#
# COMPACT_ATOMS: atom_id res chain seq x y z
N MET A 1 -14.01 50.42 8.86
CA MET A 1 -13.76 49.01 9.26
C MET A 1 -14.76 48.07 8.55
N LYS A 2 -14.75 47.99 7.21
CA LYS A 2 -15.75 47.22 6.42
C LYS A 2 -15.16 46.41 5.26
N HIS A 3 -13.84 46.19 5.24
CA HIS A 3 -13.16 45.46 4.15
C HIS A 3 -12.40 44.21 4.58
N ILE A 4 -12.40 43.87 5.88
CA ILE A 4 -11.61 42.73 6.39
C ILE A 4 -12.39 41.40 6.29
N THR A 5 -13.71 41.44 6.14
CA THR A 5 -14.56 40.24 6.22
C THR A 5 -14.64 39.43 4.92
N ILE A 6 -14.25 39.99 3.77
CA ILE A 6 -14.41 39.31 2.47
C ILE A 6 -13.19 38.44 2.12
N ILE A 7 -12.03 38.68 2.72
CA ILE A 7 -10.80 37.95 2.41
C ILE A 7 -10.75 36.58 3.11
N LEU A 8 -11.44 36.39 4.25
CA LEU A 8 -11.45 35.10 4.95
C LEU A 8 -12.33 34.03 4.29
N LEU A 9 -13.32 34.40 3.46
CA LEU A 9 -14.21 33.43 2.81
C LEU A 9 -13.59 32.77 1.57
N LEU A 10 -12.53 33.35 0.99
CA LEU A 10 -11.86 32.83 -0.20
C LEU A 10 -10.74 31.82 0.11
N LEU A 11 -10.28 31.72 1.37
CA LEU A 11 -9.25 30.75 1.76
C LEU A 11 -9.80 29.36 2.10
N ALA A 12 -11.12 29.20 2.25
CA ALA A 12 -11.73 27.92 2.64
C ALA A 12 -12.06 26.99 1.46
N ALA A 13 -11.89 27.43 0.22
CA ALA A 13 -12.28 26.67 -0.98
C ALA A 13 -11.12 25.98 -1.72
N ALA A 14 -9.89 26.07 -1.19
CA ALA A 14 -8.68 25.56 -1.84
C ALA A 14 -8.08 24.32 -1.17
N SER A 15 -8.85 23.58 -0.36
CA SER A 15 -8.52 22.17 -0.13
C SER A 15 -8.88 21.41 -1.41
N LEU A 16 -8.02 21.51 -2.43
CA LEU A 16 -7.89 20.44 -3.40
C LEU A 16 -7.66 19.18 -2.57
N GLU A 17 -8.72 18.40 -2.38
CA GLU A 17 -8.60 17.02 -1.95
C GLU A 17 -7.75 16.35 -3.03
N ALA A 18 -6.43 16.33 -2.82
CA ALA A 18 -5.57 15.41 -3.52
C ALA A 18 -6.18 14.04 -3.23
N LEU A 19 -6.89 13.50 -4.22
CA LEU A 19 -7.49 12.18 -4.15
C LEU A 19 -6.32 11.25 -3.84
N ALA A 20 -6.21 10.86 -2.58
CA ALA A 20 -5.25 9.86 -2.17
C ALA A 20 -5.59 8.62 -2.97
N ASP A 21 -4.70 8.22 -3.89
CA ASP A 21 -4.87 6.99 -4.65
C ASP A 21 -4.84 5.83 -3.65
N GLY A 22 -6.03 5.34 -3.27
CA GLY A 22 -6.18 4.19 -2.40
C GLY A 22 -5.66 2.92 -3.08
N ILE A 23 -5.42 1.88 -2.29
CA ILE A 23 -5.07 0.58 -2.85
C ILE A 23 -6.26 0.06 -3.68
N PRO A 24 -6.03 -0.42 -4.93
CA PRO A 24 -7.13 -0.74 -5.85
C PRO A 24 -7.77 -2.08 -5.49
N PHE A 25 -8.77 -2.07 -4.61
CA PHE A 25 -9.62 -3.23 -4.30
C PHE A 25 -10.76 -3.36 -5.33
N ARG A 26 -11.22 -4.59 -5.60
CA ARG A 26 -12.38 -4.81 -6.50
C ARG A 26 -13.66 -4.19 -5.94
N SER A 27 -13.80 -4.18 -4.62
CA SER A 27 -14.82 -3.44 -3.86
C SER A 27 -14.40 -3.43 -2.39
N PHE A 28 -15.03 -2.56 -1.57
CA PHE A 28 -14.85 -2.56 -0.11
C PHE A 28 -15.18 -3.91 0.56
N ARG A 29 -16.00 -4.75 -0.09
CA ARG A 29 -16.40 -6.06 0.45
C ARG A 29 -15.50 -7.21 0.00
N THR A 30 -14.57 -6.97 -0.93
CA THR A 30 -13.70 -8.02 -1.44
C THR A 30 -12.34 -7.99 -0.77
N SER A 31 -11.84 -9.15 -0.38
CA SER A 31 -10.49 -9.31 0.17
C SER A 31 -9.38 -9.29 -0.88
N ARG A 32 -9.67 -8.84 -2.11
CA ARG A 32 -8.81 -9.02 -3.28
C ARG A 32 -8.61 -7.71 -4.04
N VAL A 33 -7.39 -7.48 -4.49
CA VAL A 33 -7.08 -6.35 -5.36
C VAL A 33 -7.66 -6.55 -6.77
N SER A 34 -7.96 -5.44 -7.45
CA SER A 34 -8.46 -5.41 -8.83
C SER A 34 -7.35 -5.42 -9.88
N VAL A 35 -6.10 -5.25 -9.46
CA VAL A 35 -4.91 -5.22 -10.32
C VAL A 35 -4.18 -6.57 -10.36
N PRO A 36 -3.30 -6.81 -11.35
CA PRO A 36 -2.41 -7.96 -11.35
C PRO A 36 -1.64 -8.09 -10.03
N ALA A 37 -1.63 -9.30 -9.48
CA ALA A 37 -1.02 -9.60 -8.20
C ALA A 37 -0.54 -11.04 -8.13
N THR A 38 0.54 -11.27 -7.39
CA THR A 38 1.04 -12.61 -7.07
C THR A 38 0.61 -12.97 -5.66
N VAL A 39 0.02 -14.15 -5.49
CA VAL A 39 -0.28 -14.70 -4.16
C VAL A 39 0.92 -15.49 -3.66
N LEU A 40 1.40 -15.15 -2.46
CA LEU A 40 2.49 -15.85 -1.78
C LEU A 40 1.98 -16.47 -0.48
N ALA A 41 2.40 -17.70 -0.20
CA ALA A 41 2.18 -18.34 1.09
C ALA A 41 3.23 -17.83 2.09
N LEU A 42 2.80 -17.53 3.32
CA LEU A 42 3.68 -17.14 4.42
C LEU A 42 4.28 -18.38 5.07
N THR A 43 5.56 -18.32 5.44
CA THR A 43 6.18 -19.34 6.29
C THR A 43 5.73 -19.18 7.75
N LYS A 44 5.98 -20.19 8.59
CA LYS A 44 5.66 -20.12 10.02
C LYS A 44 6.40 -18.98 10.71
N GLU A 45 7.67 -18.80 10.34
CA GLU A 45 8.54 -17.75 10.85
C GLU A 45 7.98 -16.37 10.47
N GLN A 46 7.62 -16.17 9.20
CA GLN A 46 7.00 -14.92 8.73
C GLN A 46 5.67 -14.64 9.42
N MET A 47 4.84 -15.66 9.64
CA MET A 47 3.58 -15.49 10.38
C MET A 47 3.82 -15.08 11.84
N SER A 48 4.86 -15.64 12.49
CA SER A 48 5.20 -15.30 13.87
C SER A 48 5.88 -13.94 14.01
N SER A 49 6.59 -13.46 12.98
CA SER A 49 7.28 -12.17 13.01
C SER A 49 6.34 -10.98 12.78
N LEU A 50 5.19 -11.21 12.15
CA LEU A 50 4.20 -10.17 11.89
C LEU A 50 3.43 -9.82 13.16
N THR A 51 3.64 -8.61 13.66
CA THR A 51 2.98 -8.05 14.84
C THR A 51 2.43 -6.67 14.53
N THR A 52 1.69 -6.06 15.46
CA THR A 52 1.22 -4.67 15.33
C THR A 52 2.38 -3.69 15.12
N SER A 53 3.56 -3.96 15.71
CA SER A 53 4.75 -3.11 15.62
C SER A 53 5.71 -3.51 14.49
N ASN A 54 5.64 -4.75 13.99
CA ASN A 54 6.46 -5.23 12.88
C ASN A 54 5.60 -5.73 11.73
N ARG A 55 5.55 -4.93 10.66
CA ARG A 55 4.80 -5.22 9.44
C ARG A 55 5.65 -5.83 8.33
N PHE A 56 6.95 -5.98 8.53
CA PHE A 56 7.83 -6.38 7.43
C PHE A 56 8.14 -7.88 7.45
N ILE A 57 8.16 -8.47 6.27
CA ILE A 57 8.72 -9.81 6.05
C ILE A 57 9.88 -9.73 5.06
N THR A 58 10.86 -10.61 5.23
CA THR A 58 11.87 -10.88 4.21
C THR A 58 11.37 -12.01 3.32
N LEU A 59 11.44 -11.81 2.00
CA LEU A 59 11.04 -12.83 1.04
C LEU A 59 12.05 -13.97 1.02
N THR A 60 11.55 -15.21 1.06
CA THR A 60 12.37 -16.41 0.82
C THR A 60 12.85 -16.45 -0.63
N ALA A 61 13.84 -17.29 -0.93
CA ALA A 61 14.29 -17.52 -2.32
C ALA A 61 13.13 -17.94 -3.22
N ASP A 62 12.32 -18.91 -2.79
CA ASP A 62 11.19 -19.43 -3.57
C ASP A 62 10.12 -18.36 -3.82
N GLN A 63 9.82 -17.54 -2.82
CA GLN A 63 8.88 -16.42 -2.97
C GLN A 63 9.41 -15.38 -3.96
N ARG A 64 10.70 -15.04 -3.90
CA ARG A 64 11.34 -14.13 -4.86
C ARG A 64 11.28 -14.69 -6.29
N THR A 65 11.66 -15.95 -6.47
CA THR A 65 11.58 -16.64 -7.77
C THR A 65 10.16 -16.66 -8.31
N ARG A 66 9.16 -16.88 -7.45
CA ARG A 66 7.76 -16.87 -7.86
C ARG A 66 7.30 -15.49 -8.29
N LEU A 67 7.64 -14.45 -7.52
CA LEU A 67 7.28 -13.07 -7.83
C LEU A 67 7.96 -12.61 -9.14
N GLN A 68 9.23 -12.98 -9.36
CA GLN A 68 10.01 -12.61 -10.54
C GLN A 68 9.43 -13.11 -11.87
N ARG A 69 8.54 -14.11 -11.85
CA ARG A 69 7.86 -14.57 -13.08
C ARG A 69 6.92 -13.53 -13.65
N ASP A 70 6.37 -12.68 -12.79
CA ASP A 70 5.29 -11.76 -13.13
C ASP A 70 5.74 -10.29 -13.09
N VAL A 71 6.86 -9.96 -12.44
CA VAL A 71 7.34 -8.58 -12.26
C VAL A 71 8.84 -8.43 -12.53
N SER A 72 9.24 -7.25 -13.02
CA SER A 72 10.65 -6.93 -13.32
C SER A 72 11.46 -6.53 -12.08
N PHE A 73 10.81 -6.04 -11.02
CA PHE A 73 11.44 -5.66 -9.77
C PHE A 73 10.94 -6.53 -8.62
N VAL A 74 11.85 -7.18 -7.91
CA VAL A 74 11.56 -8.03 -6.75
C VAL A 74 12.28 -7.47 -5.53
N PRO A 75 11.55 -6.91 -4.55
CA PRO A 75 12.18 -6.41 -3.34
C PRO A 75 12.67 -7.55 -2.45
N GLU A 76 13.64 -7.28 -1.60
CA GLU A 76 14.05 -8.23 -0.56
C GLU A 76 12.98 -8.36 0.54
N ARG A 77 12.31 -7.25 0.87
CA ARG A 77 11.32 -7.17 1.94
C ARG A 77 10.00 -6.60 1.44
N LEU A 78 8.90 -7.11 1.99
CA LEU A 78 7.57 -6.56 1.79
C LEU A 78 7.07 -5.93 3.09
N GLU A 79 6.38 -4.80 2.98
CA GLU A 79 5.54 -4.28 4.05
C GLU A 79 4.15 -4.91 3.95
N VAL A 80 3.75 -5.64 4.98
CA VAL A 80 2.54 -6.46 5.00
C VAL A 80 1.47 -5.79 5.84
N TYR A 81 0.34 -5.47 5.20
CA TYR A 81 -0.83 -4.91 5.84
C TYR A 81 -1.90 -5.99 6.01
N PRO A 82 -2.54 -6.10 7.18
CA PRO A 82 -3.85 -6.74 7.30
C PRO A 82 -4.83 -6.12 6.30
N LEU A 83 -5.81 -6.90 5.84
CA LEU A 83 -6.77 -6.45 4.84
C LEU A 83 -7.47 -5.16 5.25
N GLU A 84 -7.94 -5.09 6.51
CA GLU A 84 -8.62 -3.94 7.08
C GLU A 84 -7.75 -2.68 7.03
N TRP A 85 -6.46 -2.79 7.34
CA TRP A 85 -5.56 -1.64 7.27
C TRP A 85 -5.29 -1.24 5.83
N ALA A 86 -5.10 -2.22 4.94
CA ALA A 86 -4.86 -1.95 3.52
C ALA A 86 -6.04 -1.21 2.85
N GLN A 87 -7.28 -1.48 3.27
CA GLN A 87 -8.47 -0.79 2.74
C GLN A 87 -8.51 0.70 3.11
N ASP A 88 -7.94 1.08 4.24
CA ASP A 88 -7.90 2.45 4.75
C ASP A 88 -6.57 3.17 4.47
N THR A 89 -5.65 2.54 3.72
CA THR A 89 -4.30 3.07 3.49
C THR A 89 -4.15 3.73 2.11
N CYS A 90 -3.46 4.86 2.06
CA CYS A 90 -3.05 5.52 0.82
C CYS A 90 -1.87 4.81 0.17
N THR A 91 -1.86 4.68 -1.16
CA THR A 91 -0.70 4.14 -1.89
C THR A 91 0.57 5.00 -1.77
N CYS A 92 0.44 6.21 -1.23
CA CYS A 92 1.54 7.12 -0.89
C CYS A 92 2.27 6.76 0.42
N GLU A 93 1.66 5.95 1.28
CA GLU A 93 2.20 5.63 2.61
C GLU A 93 2.91 4.28 2.67
N ILE A 94 2.71 3.44 1.65
CA ILE A 94 3.18 2.06 1.58
C ILE A 94 4.54 1.93 0.90
N LEU A 95 5.26 0.86 1.23
CA LEU A 95 6.47 0.42 0.52
C LEU A 95 6.38 -1.05 0.18
N ASN A 96 6.51 -1.42 -1.10
CA ASN A 96 6.55 -2.81 -1.54
C ASN A 96 5.47 -3.68 -0.88
N LEU A 97 4.21 -3.36 -1.18
CA LEU A 97 3.06 -3.83 -0.41
C LEU A 97 2.80 -5.34 -0.56
N GLY A 98 2.53 -6.00 0.57
CA GLY A 98 1.80 -7.26 0.64
C GLY A 98 0.50 -7.09 1.44
N ILE A 99 -0.61 -7.65 0.97
CA ILE A 99 -1.91 -7.58 1.65
C ILE A 99 -2.24 -8.95 2.22
N ARG A 100 -2.30 -9.06 3.53
CA ARG A 100 -2.66 -10.29 4.23
C ARG A 100 -4.18 -10.45 4.28
N TYR A 101 -4.71 -11.20 3.32
CA TYR A 101 -6.14 -11.50 3.23
C TYR A 101 -6.54 -12.82 3.91
N THR A 102 -5.57 -13.65 4.33
CA THR A 102 -5.78 -14.81 5.20
C THR A 102 -4.62 -14.95 6.18
N LYS A 103 -4.75 -15.82 7.20
CA LYS A 103 -3.66 -16.07 8.16
C LYS A 103 -2.36 -16.54 7.49
N THR A 104 -2.43 -17.25 6.35
CA THR A 104 -1.27 -17.94 5.75
C THR A 104 -0.89 -17.40 4.38
N LYS A 105 -1.59 -16.39 3.85
CA LYS A 105 -1.32 -15.88 2.49
C LYS A 105 -1.35 -14.36 2.45
N ILE A 106 -0.50 -13.85 1.58
CA ILE A 106 -0.49 -12.45 1.16
C ILE A 106 -0.74 -12.36 -0.34
N GLU A 107 -1.35 -11.26 -0.77
CA GLU A 107 -1.48 -10.85 -2.16
C GLU A 107 -0.55 -9.67 -2.39
N VAL A 108 0.30 -9.74 -3.41
CA VAL A 108 1.34 -8.74 -3.72
C VAL A 108 0.95 -8.02 -5.01
N PRO A 109 0.41 -6.80 -4.96
CA PRO A 109 -0.01 -6.07 -6.14
C PRO A 109 1.20 -5.58 -6.93
N HIS A 110 1.31 -5.95 -8.20
CA HIS A 110 2.51 -5.75 -9.00
C HIS A 110 2.87 -4.26 -9.18
N GLY A 111 1.87 -3.42 -9.44
CA GLY A 111 2.05 -1.98 -9.64
C GLY A 111 2.38 -1.17 -8.37
N LEU A 112 2.45 -1.84 -7.21
CA LEU A 112 2.82 -1.24 -5.92
C LEU A 112 4.20 -1.68 -5.43
N LEU A 113 4.95 -2.41 -6.26
CA LEU A 113 6.35 -2.75 -6.03
C LEU A 113 7.28 -1.69 -6.62
N GLY A 114 8.47 -1.53 -6.03
CA GLY A 114 9.50 -0.61 -6.53
C GLY A 114 9.23 0.87 -6.21
N ARG A 115 8.11 1.18 -5.55
CA ARG A 115 7.82 2.53 -5.06
C ARG A 115 8.79 2.88 -3.93
N THR A 116 9.47 4.01 -4.06
CA THR A 116 10.42 4.52 -3.09
C THR A 116 9.82 5.63 -2.24
N LEU A 117 10.44 5.92 -1.10
CA LEU A 117 10.10 7.11 -0.30
C LEU A 117 10.28 8.43 -1.09
N GLN A 118 11.06 8.45 -2.17
CA GLN A 118 11.24 9.64 -3.00
C GLN A 118 10.03 9.90 -3.91
N ASP A 119 9.32 8.87 -4.34
CA ASP A 119 8.05 9.01 -5.07
C ASP A 119 6.97 9.71 -4.22
N ARG A 120 7.10 9.72 -2.88
CA ARG A 120 6.21 10.46 -1.98
C ARG A 120 6.26 11.98 -2.17
N LYS A 121 7.37 12.53 -2.67
CA LYS A 121 7.53 13.98 -2.88
C LYS A 121 6.99 14.46 -4.23
N PHE A 122 6.76 13.57 -5.18
CA PHE A 122 6.29 13.95 -6.52
C PHE A 122 4.79 14.28 -6.52
N TRP A 123 4.00 13.62 -5.67
CA TRP A 123 2.54 13.83 -5.55
C TRP A 123 2.14 14.84 -4.46
N GLN A 124 3.11 15.45 -3.79
CA GLN A 124 2.91 16.51 -2.79
C GLN A 124 3.26 17.92 -3.32
N ARG A 125 3.45 18.07 -4.63
CA ARG A 125 3.70 19.37 -5.29
C ARG A 125 2.51 19.78 -6.14
#